data_AF-C1AR26-F1
#
_entry.id   AF-C1AR26-F1
#
_cell.length_a   1.000
_cell.length_b   1.000
_cell.length_c   1.000
_cell.angle_alpha   90.00
_cell.angle_beta   90.00
_cell.angle_gamma   90.00
#
_symmetry.space_group_name_H-M   'P 1'
#
loop_
_entity.id
_entity.type
_entity.pdbx_description
1 polymer ?
#
loop_
_entity_poly.entity_id
_entity_poly.type
_entity_poly.pdbx_seq_one_letter_code
_entity_poly.pdbx_strand_id
1 'polypeptide(L)'
;MHPSTRTAVVTGSDSPMGRAVALALADDGFDVGLAYVADRDSAEATAADVESRSVRAAVQHMDLADLPGSADAVDEFARDLGGIGVLVSCPGSTAVECIQRAVRYMIAGGGGGRVVNVTTSSSGLGGLTGLLAAELARYSITVNSVVVPAVEPDFAAPGPGDREVAAVASYLCAPAGMFVTGAAYVVDGARIAMIPHSLTEAGALRPPRRAGRIRSYTGRWAPTRWTR
;
A
#
# COMPACT_ATOMS: atom_id res chain seq x y z
N MET A 1 8.92 -18.27 7.60
CA MET A 1 9.07 -17.61 6.29
C MET A 1 10.36 -18.14 5.66
N HIS A 2 10.40 -18.37 4.35
CA HIS A 2 11.66 -18.72 3.68
C HIS A 2 12.62 -17.51 3.79
N PRO A 3 13.95 -17.68 3.89
CA PRO A 3 14.87 -16.55 4.08
C PRO A 3 14.71 -15.47 3.00
N SER A 4 14.56 -15.87 1.73
CA SER A 4 14.30 -14.95 0.62
C SER A 4 12.94 -14.26 0.66
N THR A 5 11.96 -14.80 1.39
CA THR A 5 10.65 -14.16 1.57
C THR A 5 10.60 -13.20 2.76
N ARG A 6 11.68 -13.11 3.56
CA ARG A 6 11.77 -12.24 4.73
C ARG A 6 12.26 -10.82 4.41
N THR A 7 12.72 -10.56 3.20
CA THR A 7 13.19 -9.23 2.80
C THR A 7 12.08 -8.45 2.09
N ALA A 8 11.81 -7.24 2.58
CA ALA A 8 10.88 -6.30 1.97
C ALA A 8 11.60 -5.04 1.50
N VAL A 9 11.27 -4.56 0.31
CA VAL A 9 11.73 -3.26 -0.21
C VAL A 9 10.54 -2.30 -0.27
N VAL A 10 10.71 -1.10 0.27
CA VAL A 10 9.73 -0.02 0.25
C VAL A 10 10.30 1.15 -0.57
N THR A 11 9.65 1.50 -1.67
CA THR A 11 10.01 2.71 -2.44
C THR A 11 9.27 3.93 -1.89
N GLY A 12 9.89 5.12 -1.95
CA GLY A 12 9.32 6.34 -1.38
C GLY A 12 9.30 6.33 0.17
N SER A 13 10.31 5.70 0.77
CA SER A 13 10.45 5.54 2.22
C SER A 13 10.73 6.85 2.99
N ASP A 14 11.11 7.91 2.27
CA ASP A 14 11.27 9.28 2.76
C ASP A 14 9.95 10.03 2.95
N SER A 15 8.82 9.44 2.54
CA SER A 15 7.47 9.96 2.79
C SER A 15 6.85 9.42 4.10
N PRO A 16 5.89 10.14 4.72
CA PRO A 16 5.16 9.64 5.90
C PRO A 16 4.50 8.26 5.70
N MET A 17 3.95 8.03 4.50
CA MET A 17 3.32 6.77 4.13
C MET A 17 4.34 5.63 3.94
N GLY A 18 5.44 5.90 3.23
CA GLY A 18 6.53 4.94 3.06
C GLY A 18 7.16 4.55 4.39
N ARG A 19 7.39 5.53 5.27
CA ARG A 19 7.84 5.29 6.64
C ARG A 19 6.85 4.42 7.42
N ALA A 20 5.56 4.72 7.41
CA ALA A 20 4.58 3.90 8.12
C ALA A 20 4.54 2.45 7.64
N VAL A 21 4.61 2.24 6.32
CA VAL A 21 4.69 0.91 5.70
C VAL A 21 5.97 0.18 6.12
N ALA A 22 7.12 0.85 6.06
CA ALA A 22 8.40 0.26 6.46
C ALA A 22 8.41 -0.19 7.92
N LEU A 23 7.87 0.63 8.82
CA LEU A 23 7.77 0.29 10.24
C LEU A 23 6.81 -0.87 10.49
N ALA A 24 5.67 -0.94 9.78
CA ALA A 24 4.74 -2.05 9.90
C ALA A 24 5.35 -3.37 9.41
N LEU A 25 6.10 -3.35 8.30
CA LEU A 25 6.83 -4.52 7.83
C LEU A 25 7.94 -4.94 8.79
N ALA A 26 8.66 -3.99 9.38
CA ALA A 26 9.65 -4.29 10.39
C ALA A 26 9.01 -4.91 11.66
N ASP A 27 7.84 -4.43 12.08
CA ASP A 27 7.05 -5.02 13.19
C ASP A 27 6.62 -6.46 12.88
N ASP A 28 6.35 -6.79 11.61
CA ASP A 28 6.08 -8.16 11.13
C ASP A 28 7.36 -9.03 10.98
N GLY A 29 8.54 -8.46 11.27
CA GLY A 29 9.82 -9.16 11.32
C GLY A 29 10.56 -9.25 9.98
N PHE A 30 10.21 -8.42 9.01
CA PHE A 30 10.92 -8.31 7.73
C PHE A 30 12.22 -7.52 7.87
N ASP A 31 13.27 -7.94 7.15
CA ASP A 31 14.40 -7.06 6.87
C ASP A 31 13.97 -6.05 5.79
N VAL A 32 14.24 -4.75 5.98
CA VAL A 32 13.64 -3.69 5.16
C VAL A 32 14.68 -2.90 4.36
N GLY A 33 14.54 -2.91 3.03
CA GLY A 33 15.20 -1.99 2.11
C GLY A 33 14.37 -0.72 1.95
N LEU A 34 15.00 0.43 2.16
CA LEU A 34 14.38 1.76 2.16
C LEU A 34 14.91 2.55 0.96
N ALA A 35 14.08 2.65 -0.08
CA ALA A 35 14.39 3.46 -1.25
C ALA A 35 13.88 4.89 -1.05
N TYR A 36 14.75 5.88 -1.20
CA TYR A 36 14.42 7.31 -1.06
C TYR A 36 14.70 8.08 -2.35
N VAL A 37 14.05 9.23 -2.52
CA VAL A 37 14.25 10.10 -3.69
C VAL A 37 15.00 11.36 -3.28
N ALA A 38 14.43 12.15 -2.37
CA ALA A 38 14.92 13.50 -2.11
C ALA A 38 15.59 13.65 -0.74
N ASP A 39 15.08 12.95 0.27
CA ASP A 39 15.46 13.15 1.66
C ASP A 39 16.13 11.91 2.25
N ARG A 40 17.46 11.86 2.15
CA ARG A 40 18.28 10.79 2.72
C ARG A 40 18.18 10.72 4.24
N ASP A 41 18.17 11.87 4.91
CA ASP A 41 18.18 11.94 6.38
C ASP A 41 16.88 11.36 6.95
N SER A 42 15.74 11.64 6.31
CA SER A 42 14.44 11.03 6.64
C SER A 42 14.44 9.51 6.46
N ALA A 43 15.08 9.02 5.38
CA ALA A 43 15.22 7.59 5.12
C ALA A 43 16.15 6.91 6.13
N GLU A 44 17.27 7.53 6.50
CA GLU A 44 18.21 7.05 7.53
C GLU A 44 17.56 7.05 8.92
N ALA A 45 16.78 8.08 9.27
CA ALA A 45 16.00 8.08 10.51
C ALA A 45 14.99 6.93 10.54
N THR A 46 14.34 6.64 9.41
CA THR A 46 13.45 5.48 9.27
C THR A 46 14.21 4.16 9.38
N ALA A 47 15.43 4.07 8.85
CA ALA A 47 16.29 2.90 9.00
C ALA A 47 16.63 2.64 10.47
N ALA A 48 17.00 3.67 11.23
CA ALA A 48 17.27 3.54 12.67
C ALA A 48 16.05 3.03 13.44
N ASP A 49 14.84 3.51 13.10
CA ASP A 49 13.61 3.02 13.70
C ASP A 49 13.29 1.57 13.30
N VAL A 50 13.57 1.18 12.05
CA VAL A 50 13.46 -0.23 11.60
C VAL A 50 14.42 -1.11 12.37
N GLU A 51 15.69 -0.72 12.51
CA GLU A 51 16.71 -1.49 13.23
C GLU A 51 16.37 -1.67 14.73
N SER A 52 15.70 -0.68 15.33
CA SER A 52 15.20 -0.78 16.71
C SER A 52 14.21 -1.94 16.94
N ARG A 53 13.63 -2.50 15.86
CA ARG A 53 12.72 -3.66 15.87
C ARG A 53 13.45 -5.00 15.70
N SER A 54 14.79 -5.01 15.83
CA SER A 54 15.62 -6.22 15.73
C SER A 54 15.59 -6.89 14.35
N VAL A 55 15.43 -6.09 13.29
CA VAL A 55 15.54 -6.49 11.89
C VAL A 55 16.60 -5.64 11.20
N ARG A 56 17.08 -6.05 10.02
CA ARG A 56 18.07 -5.28 9.26
C ARG A 56 17.41 -4.19 8.44
N ALA A 57 18.10 -3.06 8.29
CA ALA A 57 17.74 -2.01 7.34
C ALA A 57 18.85 -1.83 6.30
N ALA A 58 18.47 -1.49 5.07
CA ALA A 58 19.40 -0.98 4.06
C ALA A 58 18.75 0.25 3.42
N VAL A 59 19.53 1.28 3.09
CA VAL A 59 19.02 2.52 2.51
C VAL A 59 19.69 2.74 1.16
N GLN A 60 18.90 2.94 0.10
CA GLN A 60 19.42 3.26 -1.23
C GLN A 60 18.68 4.42 -1.88
N HIS A 61 19.40 5.21 -2.66
CA HIS A 61 18.80 6.26 -3.48
C HIS A 61 18.14 5.65 -4.71
N MET A 62 16.90 6.05 -5.00
CA MET A 62 16.15 5.56 -6.16
C MET A 62 15.24 6.67 -6.69
N ASP A 63 15.75 7.49 -7.61
CA ASP A 63 14.96 8.48 -8.33
C ASP A 63 14.38 7.88 -9.63
N LEU A 64 13.06 7.78 -9.73
CA LEU A 64 12.40 7.24 -10.92
C LEU A 64 12.58 8.11 -12.18
N ALA A 65 13.04 9.36 -12.03
CA ALA A 65 13.43 10.20 -13.16
C ALA A 65 14.69 9.70 -13.88
N ASP A 66 15.51 8.88 -13.22
CA ASP A 66 16.77 8.33 -13.74
C ASP A 66 16.66 6.84 -14.13
N LEU A 67 15.48 6.41 -14.55
CA LEU A 67 15.30 5.04 -15.05
C LEU A 67 15.96 4.86 -16.43
N PRO A 68 16.60 3.70 -16.69
CA PRO A 68 16.58 2.49 -15.86
C PRO A 68 17.69 2.40 -14.80
N GLY A 69 18.57 3.40 -14.69
CA GLY A 69 19.74 3.37 -13.80
C GLY A 69 19.38 3.28 -12.32
N SER A 70 18.39 4.04 -11.87
CA SER A 70 17.95 4.03 -10.47
C SER A 70 17.36 2.69 -9.99
N ALA A 71 17.01 1.78 -10.90
CA ALA A 71 16.51 0.47 -10.54
C ALA A 71 17.63 -0.51 -10.11
N ASP A 72 18.92 -0.14 -10.27
CA ASP A 72 20.06 -0.89 -9.72
C ASP A 72 20.02 -0.95 -8.18
N ALA A 73 19.36 0.01 -7.52
CA ALA A 73 19.12 -0.03 -6.08
C ALA A 73 18.36 -1.31 -5.65
N VAL A 74 17.52 -1.90 -6.52
CA VAL A 74 16.87 -3.19 -6.25
C VAL A 74 17.90 -4.32 -6.17
N ASP A 75 18.91 -4.30 -7.05
CA ASP A 75 19.99 -5.28 -7.04
C ASP A 75 20.90 -5.11 -5.80
N GLU A 76 21.09 -3.88 -5.35
CA GLU A 76 21.82 -3.56 -4.12
C GLU A 76 21.08 -4.06 -2.88
N PHE A 77 19.77 -3.80 -2.76
CA PHE A 77 18.97 -4.38 -1.67
C PHE A 77 19.03 -5.90 -1.64
N ALA A 78 18.93 -6.56 -2.79
CA ALA A 78 19.04 -8.01 -2.87
C ALA A 78 20.41 -8.51 -2.37
N ARG A 79 21.49 -7.78 -2.66
CA ARG A 79 22.85 -8.10 -2.18
C ARG A 79 22.99 -7.89 -0.68
N ASP A 80 22.56 -6.75 -0.17
CA ASP A 80 22.78 -6.35 1.23
C ASP A 80 21.87 -7.14 2.19
N LEU A 81 20.64 -7.43 1.75
CA LEU A 81 19.62 -8.11 2.55
C LEU A 81 19.47 -9.60 2.20
N GLY A 82 20.21 -10.12 1.21
CA GLY A 82 20.25 -11.55 0.90
C GLY A 82 19.02 -12.08 0.13
N GLY A 83 18.38 -11.22 -0.66
CA GLY A 83 17.23 -11.55 -1.52
C GLY A 83 16.12 -10.51 -1.45
N ILE A 84 15.06 -10.71 -2.25
CA ILE A 84 13.85 -9.89 -2.22
C ILE A 84 12.64 -10.81 -2.28
N GLY A 85 11.76 -10.65 -1.30
CA GLY A 85 10.51 -11.40 -1.18
C GLY A 85 9.27 -10.52 -1.28
N VAL A 86 9.41 -9.25 -0.90
CA VAL A 86 8.33 -8.28 -0.87
C VAL A 86 8.80 -6.98 -1.52
N LEU A 87 7.96 -6.41 -2.38
CA LEU A 87 8.11 -5.05 -2.90
C LEU A 87 6.83 -4.27 -2.61
N VAL A 88 6.97 -3.14 -1.92
CA VAL A 88 5.89 -2.16 -1.73
C VAL A 88 6.26 -0.86 -2.43
N SER A 89 5.43 -0.45 -3.38
CA SER A 89 5.61 0.82 -4.08
C SER A 89 4.69 1.88 -3.49
N CYS A 90 5.23 2.94 -2.90
CA CYS A 90 4.41 4.05 -2.39
C CYS A 90 4.03 5.04 -3.51
N PRO A 91 3.02 5.91 -3.30
CA PRO A 91 2.56 6.85 -4.32
C PRO A 91 3.69 7.72 -4.86
N GLY A 92 3.72 7.94 -6.17
CA GLY A 92 4.79 8.67 -6.85
C GLY A 92 6.10 7.89 -7.03
N SER A 93 6.21 6.70 -6.44
CA SER A 93 7.42 5.86 -6.46
C SER A 93 7.18 4.46 -7.08
N THR A 94 6.15 4.31 -7.90
CA THR A 94 5.84 3.05 -8.61
C THR A 94 6.43 3.02 -10.01
N ALA A 95 7.36 2.10 -10.28
CA ALA A 95 7.95 1.88 -11.60
C ALA A 95 7.93 0.41 -12.00
N VAL A 96 7.58 0.16 -13.27
CA VAL A 96 7.51 -1.20 -13.83
C VAL A 96 8.89 -1.89 -13.79
N GLU A 97 9.97 -1.16 -14.04
CA GLU A 97 11.33 -1.72 -14.02
C GLU A 97 11.72 -2.24 -12.62
N CYS A 98 11.39 -1.51 -11.57
CA CYS A 98 11.63 -1.94 -10.18
C CYS A 98 10.85 -3.22 -9.87
N ILE A 99 9.59 -3.29 -10.29
CA ILE A 99 8.76 -4.49 -10.16
C ILE A 99 9.39 -5.67 -10.91
N GLN A 100 9.82 -5.47 -12.15
CA GLN A 100 10.45 -6.54 -12.96
C GLN A 100 11.74 -7.06 -12.32
N ARG A 101 12.63 -6.17 -11.86
CA ARG A 101 13.86 -6.55 -11.15
C ARG A 101 13.55 -7.34 -9.87
N ALA A 102 12.66 -6.84 -9.02
CA ALA A 102 12.27 -7.52 -7.79
C ALA A 102 11.67 -8.90 -8.06
N VAL A 103 10.79 -9.01 -9.06
CA VAL A 103 10.17 -10.29 -9.48
C VAL A 103 11.22 -11.29 -9.97
N ARG A 104 12.28 -10.85 -10.66
CA ARG A 104 13.39 -11.74 -11.04
C ARG A 104 14.03 -12.41 -9.81
N TYR A 105 14.26 -11.67 -8.73
CA TYR A 105 14.75 -12.23 -7.47
C TYR A 105 13.74 -13.14 -6.78
N MET A 106 12.46 -12.78 -6.76
CA MET A 106 11.40 -13.62 -6.16
C MET A 106 11.30 -14.98 -6.88
N ILE A 107 11.34 -14.98 -8.22
CA ILE A 107 11.32 -16.21 -9.04
C ILE A 107 12.59 -17.02 -8.79
N ALA A 108 13.77 -16.40 -8.84
CA ALA A 108 15.04 -17.08 -8.61
C ALA A 108 15.14 -17.68 -7.19
N GLY A 109 14.55 -17.00 -6.22
CA GLY A 109 14.50 -17.45 -4.82
C GLY A 109 13.52 -18.61 -4.58
N GLY A 110 12.60 -18.90 -5.50
CA GLY A 110 11.69 -20.06 -5.47
C GLY A 110 10.64 -20.09 -4.35
N GLY A 111 10.65 -19.12 -3.44
CA GLY A 111 9.75 -19.06 -2.27
C GLY A 111 8.43 -18.31 -2.52
N GLY A 112 8.19 -17.86 -3.75
CA GLY A 112 7.13 -16.91 -4.09
C GLY A 112 7.49 -15.48 -3.71
N GLY A 113 6.49 -14.60 -3.65
CA GLY A 113 6.73 -13.20 -3.31
C GLY A 113 5.46 -12.35 -3.23
N ARG A 114 5.60 -11.09 -2.87
CA ARG A 114 4.50 -10.14 -2.71
C ARG A 114 4.86 -8.82 -3.39
N VAL A 115 3.95 -8.30 -4.20
CA VAL A 115 4.04 -6.96 -4.75
C VAL A 115 2.79 -6.18 -4.34
N VAL A 116 2.98 -5.05 -3.69
CA VAL A 116 1.89 -4.17 -3.25
C VAL A 116 2.11 -2.77 -3.82
N ASN A 117 1.15 -2.28 -4.58
CA ASN A 117 1.20 -0.93 -5.14
C ASN A 117 0.26 -0.02 -4.34
N VAL A 118 0.81 0.96 -3.63
CA VAL A 118 0.02 1.99 -2.96
C VAL A 118 -0.16 3.17 -3.91
N THR A 119 -1.40 3.55 -4.17
CA THR A 119 -1.73 4.58 -5.17
C THR A 119 -2.79 5.54 -4.68
N THR A 120 -2.66 6.81 -5.08
CA THR A 120 -3.67 7.84 -4.86
C THR A 120 -4.68 7.96 -6.00
N SER A 121 -4.43 7.28 -7.12
CA SER A 121 -5.30 7.24 -8.30
C SER A 121 -5.67 5.82 -8.68
N SER A 122 -6.91 5.61 -9.11
CA SER A 122 -7.44 4.29 -9.48
C SER A 122 -7.17 3.89 -10.94
N SER A 123 -6.70 4.80 -11.80
CA SER A 123 -6.90 4.71 -13.26
C SER A 123 -5.76 4.09 -14.08
N GLY A 124 -4.66 3.63 -13.49
CA GLY A 124 -3.56 2.97 -14.25
C GLY A 124 -3.05 1.68 -13.62
N LEU A 125 -2.87 1.68 -12.29
CA LEU A 125 -2.28 0.55 -11.58
C LEU A 125 -3.25 -0.63 -11.37
N GLY A 126 -4.57 -0.40 -11.44
CA GLY A 126 -5.55 -1.49 -11.37
C GLY A 126 -5.40 -2.50 -12.52
N GLY A 127 -5.21 -2.00 -13.74
CA GLY A 127 -4.96 -2.84 -14.93
C GLY A 127 -3.61 -3.57 -14.84
N LEU A 128 -2.55 -2.87 -14.44
CA LEU A 128 -1.22 -3.46 -14.22
C LEU A 128 -1.26 -4.56 -13.14
N THR A 129 -1.93 -4.30 -12.02
CA THR A 129 -2.07 -5.24 -10.90
C THR A 129 -2.76 -6.52 -11.34
N GLY A 130 -3.88 -6.42 -12.07
CA GLY A 130 -4.59 -7.59 -12.59
C GLY A 130 -3.74 -8.42 -13.56
N LEU A 131 -3.03 -7.76 -14.48
CA LEU A 131 -2.16 -8.43 -15.45
C LEU A 131 -0.98 -9.16 -14.78
N LEU A 132 -0.26 -8.46 -13.90
CA LEU A 132 0.86 -9.04 -13.16
C LEU A 132 0.39 -10.16 -12.23
N ALA A 133 -0.77 -10.01 -11.58
CA ALA A 133 -1.33 -11.05 -10.72
C ALA A 133 -1.62 -12.34 -11.51
N ALA A 134 -2.23 -12.23 -12.70
CA ALA A 134 -2.51 -13.39 -13.54
C ALA A 134 -1.23 -14.09 -14.02
N GLU A 135 -0.23 -13.30 -14.43
CA GLU A 135 1.04 -13.82 -14.95
C GLU A 135 1.91 -14.45 -13.85
N LEU A 136 1.96 -13.83 -12.67
CA LEU A 136 2.88 -14.20 -11.60
C LEU A 136 2.31 -15.22 -10.60
N ALA A 137 1.01 -15.51 -10.67
CA ALA A 137 0.36 -16.53 -9.84
C ALA A 137 1.06 -17.90 -9.94
N ARG A 138 1.55 -18.27 -11.14
CA ARG A 138 2.26 -19.55 -11.36
C ARG A 138 3.59 -19.66 -10.58
N TYR A 139 4.13 -18.53 -10.12
CA TYR A 139 5.34 -18.46 -9.30
C TYR A 139 5.03 -18.26 -7.81
N SER A 140 3.77 -18.39 -7.38
CA SER A 140 3.35 -18.08 -6.00
C SER A 140 3.66 -16.63 -5.58
N ILE A 141 3.66 -15.71 -6.55
CA ILE A 141 3.83 -14.28 -6.32
C ILE A 141 2.44 -13.63 -6.40
N THR A 142 2.05 -12.91 -5.35
CA THR A 142 0.80 -12.14 -5.35
C THR A 142 1.07 -10.69 -5.69
N VAL A 143 0.12 -10.06 -6.38
CA VAL A 143 0.20 -8.65 -6.75
C VAL A 143 -1.12 -7.98 -6.39
N ASN A 144 -1.07 -6.96 -5.55
CA ASN A 144 -2.26 -6.23 -5.09
C ASN A 144 -2.03 -4.72 -5.11
N SER A 145 -3.11 -3.96 -4.98
CA SER A 145 -3.06 -2.52 -4.81
C SER A 145 -3.75 -2.08 -3.51
N VAL A 146 -3.20 -1.04 -2.89
CA VAL A 146 -3.86 -0.26 -1.83
C VAL A 146 -4.18 1.12 -2.41
N VAL A 147 -5.46 1.48 -2.44
CA VAL A 147 -5.96 2.69 -3.07
C VAL A 147 -6.34 3.68 -1.99
N VAL A 148 -5.66 4.82 -1.98
CA VAL A 148 -5.92 5.94 -1.06
C VAL A 148 -6.56 7.07 -1.87
N PRO A 149 -7.90 7.18 -1.92
CA PRO A 149 -8.56 8.18 -2.75
C PRO A 149 -8.16 9.60 -2.33
N ALA A 150 -8.04 10.51 -3.31
CA ALA A 150 -7.80 11.91 -3.03
C ALA A 150 -8.87 12.47 -2.08
N VAL A 151 -8.44 13.23 -1.07
CA VAL A 151 -9.33 13.88 -0.13
C VAL A 151 -10.05 15.02 -0.85
N GLU A 152 -11.38 14.96 -0.96
CA GLU A 152 -12.16 16.17 -1.26
C GLU A 152 -12.12 17.11 -0.05
N PRO A 153 -11.75 18.39 -0.25
CA PRO A 153 -11.49 19.34 0.84
C PRO A 153 -12.73 19.64 1.71
N ASP A 154 -13.93 19.37 1.20
CA ASP A 154 -15.20 19.74 1.83
C ASP A 154 -15.66 18.79 2.95
N PHE A 155 -14.98 17.65 3.14
CA PHE A 155 -15.31 16.69 4.20
C PHE A 155 -14.18 16.61 5.25
N ALA A 156 -14.33 17.35 6.35
CA ALA A 156 -13.38 17.39 7.46
C ALA A 156 -13.46 16.15 8.40
N ALA A 157 -13.55 14.94 7.85
CA ALA A 157 -13.17 13.75 8.61
C ALA A 157 -11.63 13.64 8.59
N PRO A 158 -10.95 13.13 9.64
CA PRO A 158 -9.58 12.69 9.48
C PRO A 158 -9.55 11.68 8.31
N GLY A 159 -8.67 11.91 7.33
CA GLY A 159 -8.43 10.92 6.27
C GLY A 159 -7.89 9.62 6.88
N PRO A 160 -7.82 8.52 6.12
CA PRO A 160 -7.02 7.38 6.57
C PRO A 160 -5.62 7.88 6.88
N GLY A 161 -5.11 7.62 8.08
CA GLY A 161 -3.73 7.89 8.39
C GLY A 161 -2.84 6.93 7.62
N ASP A 162 -1.55 7.28 7.55
CA ASP A 162 -0.52 6.41 6.97
C ASP A 162 -0.49 5.02 7.64
N ARG A 163 -0.94 4.93 8.90
CA ARG A 163 -1.05 3.68 9.65
C ARG A 163 -2.11 2.73 9.11
N GLU A 164 -3.28 3.22 8.72
CA GLU A 164 -4.33 2.38 8.15
C GLU A 164 -3.89 1.81 6.79
N VAL A 165 -3.22 2.63 5.98
CA VAL A 165 -2.62 2.19 4.71
C VAL A 165 -1.54 1.16 4.96
N ALA A 166 -0.64 1.42 5.91
CA ALA A 166 0.42 0.49 6.30
C ALA A 166 -0.12 -0.84 6.81
N ALA A 167 -1.20 -0.84 7.60
CA ALA A 167 -1.81 -2.07 8.11
C ALA A 167 -2.33 -2.98 6.98
N VAL A 168 -2.98 -2.40 5.96
CA VAL A 168 -3.43 -3.17 4.79
C VAL A 168 -2.24 -3.64 3.95
N ALA A 169 -1.24 -2.80 3.72
CA ALA A 169 -0.04 -3.18 3.01
C ALA A 169 0.67 -4.37 3.72
N SER A 170 0.87 -4.27 5.04
CA SER A 170 1.49 -5.32 5.85
C SER A 170 0.71 -6.63 5.77
N TYR A 171 -0.62 -6.59 5.89
CA TYR A 171 -1.47 -7.77 5.73
C TYR A 171 -1.28 -8.46 4.36
N LEU A 172 -1.22 -7.68 3.28
CA LEU A 172 -1.02 -8.21 1.92
C LEU A 172 0.39 -8.80 1.72
N CYS A 173 1.37 -8.31 2.49
CA CYS A 173 2.74 -8.83 2.49
C CYS A 173 2.91 -10.07 3.40
N ALA A 174 2.08 -10.20 4.43
CA ALA A 174 2.15 -11.29 5.39
C ALA A 174 1.74 -12.66 4.79
N PRO A 175 2.11 -13.78 5.42
CA PRO A 175 1.60 -15.11 5.05
C PRO A 175 0.07 -15.19 5.01
N ALA A 176 -0.63 -14.43 5.86
CA ALA A 176 -2.09 -14.37 5.86
C ALA A 176 -2.68 -13.85 4.53
N GLY A 177 -1.95 -12.97 3.83
CA GLY A 177 -2.33 -12.44 2.52
C GLY A 177 -2.02 -13.37 1.34
N MET A 178 -1.50 -14.59 1.57
CA MET A 178 -0.97 -15.44 0.49
C MET A 178 -1.99 -15.87 -0.58
N PHE A 179 -3.28 -15.84 -0.27
CA PHE A 179 -4.37 -16.16 -1.22
C PHE A 179 -5.05 -14.92 -1.79
N VAL A 180 -4.54 -13.73 -1.51
CA VAL A 180 -5.05 -12.47 -2.01
C VAL A 180 -4.14 -12.00 -3.15
N THR A 181 -4.64 -12.00 -4.39
CA THR A 181 -3.91 -11.52 -5.57
C THR A 181 -4.89 -10.90 -6.56
N GLY A 182 -4.44 -9.90 -7.31
CA GLY A 182 -5.25 -9.13 -8.24
C GLY A 182 -6.24 -8.17 -7.58
N ALA A 183 -6.19 -8.00 -6.26
CA ALA A 183 -7.15 -7.20 -5.51
C ALA A 183 -6.71 -5.73 -5.41
N ALA A 184 -7.69 -4.83 -5.32
CA ALA A 184 -7.49 -3.42 -5.01
C ALA A 184 -8.28 -3.08 -3.74
N TYR A 185 -7.57 -2.75 -2.66
CA TYR A 185 -8.16 -2.39 -1.37
C TYR A 185 -8.24 -0.88 -1.24
N VAL A 186 -9.46 -0.35 -1.23
CA VAL A 186 -9.68 1.07 -0.94
C VAL A 186 -9.56 1.29 0.56
N VAL A 187 -8.65 2.19 0.97
CA VAL A 187 -8.45 2.60 2.36
C VAL A 187 -8.86 4.06 2.44
N ASP A 188 -10.07 4.31 2.93
CA ASP A 188 -10.66 5.65 2.96
C ASP A 188 -11.40 5.96 4.28
N GLY A 189 -11.46 5.03 5.24
CA GLY A 189 -12.22 5.21 6.48
C GLY A 189 -13.74 5.30 6.27
N ALA A 190 -14.28 4.69 5.20
CA ALA A 190 -15.68 4.74 4.76
C ALA A 190 -16.15 6.09 4.17
N ARG A 191 -15.24 6.95 3.71
CA ARG A 191 -15.57 8.26 3.14
C ARG A 191 -16.33 8.18 1.82
N ILE A 192 -15.96 7.28 0.91
CA ILE A 192 -16.65 7.07 -0.37
C ILE A 192 -18.07 6.52 -0.13
N ALA A 193 -18.25 5.66 0.87
CA ALA A 193 -19.56 5.12 1.23
C ALA A 193 -20.50 6.16 1.88
N MET A 194 -19.97 7.28 2.39
CA MET A 194 -20.75 8.39 2.95
C MET A 194 -21.21 9.41 1.92
N ILE A 195 -20.85 9.29 0.63
CA ILE A 195 -21.45 10.10 -0.43
C ILE A 195 -22.94 9.68 -0.52
N PRO A 196 -23.90 10.55 -0.16
CA PRO A 196 -25.32 10.24 -0.32
C PRO A 196 -25.60 9.85 -1.78
N HIS A 197 -26.36 8.77 -2.01
CA HIS A 197 -26.78 8.35 -3.36
C HIS A 197 -27.49 9.46 -4.16
N SER A 198 -27.94 10.54 -3.51
CA SER A 198 -28.52 11.72 -4.13
C SER A 198 -27.52 12.65 -4.83
N LEU A 199 -26.21 12.42 -4.72
CA LEU A 199 -25.16 13.27 -5.31
C LEU A 199 -24.41 12.63 -6.50
N THR A 200 -24.67 11.35 -6.80
CA THR A 200 -24.14 10.69 -8.02
C THR A 200 -24.96 10.98 -9.27
N GLU A 201 -26.17 11.53 -9.15
CA GLU A 201 -26.92 12.04 -10.30
C GLU A 201 -26.58 13.53 -10.52
N ALA A 202 -25.85 13.80 -11.60
CA ALA A 202 -25.54 15.15 -12.06
C ALA A 202 -26.84 15.92 -12.40
N GLY A 203 -27.43 16.62 -11.42
CA GLY A 203 -28.68 17.33 -11.70
C GLY A 203 -29.44 17.97 -10.54
N ALA A 204 -28.82 18.47 -9.47
CA ALA A 204 -29.54 19.32 -8.50
C ALA A 204 -28.63 20.20 -7.63
N LEU A 205 -27.98 21.21 -8.22
CA LEU A 205 -27.37 22.29 -7.44
C LEU A 205 -28.46 23.27 -6.95
N ARG A 206 -28.94 23.05 -5.71
CA ARG A 206 -29.45 24.14 -4.86
C ARG A 206 -28.94 23.93 -3.44
N PRO A 207 -28.21 24.89 -2.84
CA PRO A 207 -27.81 24.77 -1.44
C PRO A 207 -29.06 24.85 -0.54
N PRO A 208 -29.21 23.98 0.46
CA PRO A 208 -30.31 24.08 1.41
C PRO A 208 -30.14 25.35 2.25
N ARG A 209 -31.15 26.23 2.21
CA ARG A 209 -31.22 27.41 3.09
C ARG A 209 -31.46 26.96 4.53
N ARG A 210 -30.52 27.33 5.41
CA ARG A 210 -30.58 27.42 6.90
C ARG A 210 -31.14 26.23 7.69
N ALA A 211 -30.24 25.65 8.49
CA ALA A 211 -30.41 24.93 9.76
C ALA A 211 -31.85 24.62 10.21
N GLY A 212 -32.26 23.37 9.98
CA GLY A 212 -33.34 22.69 10.69
C GLY A 212 -32.85 21.31 11.13
N ARG A 213 -33.01 21.00 12.42
CA ARG A 213 -32.67 19.73 13.09
C ARG A 213 -32.81 18.50 12.19
N ILE A 214 -31.79 17.64 12.19
CA ILE A 214 -31.86 16.28 11.62
C ILE A 214 -33.00 15.54 12.36
N ARG A 215 -34.11 15.28 11.65
CA ARG A 215 -35.13 14.33 12.09
C ARG A 215 -34.59 12.92 11.80
N SER A 216 -34.45 12.11 12.84
CA SER A 216 -34.11 10.69 12.73
C SER A 216 -35.09 9.97 11.82
N TYR A 217 -34.59 9.35 10.76
CA TYR A 217 -35.37 8.51 9.84
C TYR A 217 -35.54 7.10 10.42
N THR A 218 -35.98 6.99 11.69
CA THR A 218 -36.41 5.72 12.27
C THR A 218 -37.89 5.55 12.00
N GLY A 219 -38.21 5.02 10.82
CA GLY A 219 -39.58 4.87 10.36
C GLY A 219 -39.77 3.71 9.38
N ARG A 220 -39.27 2.51 9.73
CA ARG A 220 -39.73 1.16 9.31
C ARG A 220 -38.61 0.12 9.39
N TRP A 221 -38.22 -0.25 10.61
CA TRP A 221 -37.72 -1.59 10.88
C TRP A 221 -38.40 -2.03 12.18
N ALA A 222 -39.43 -2.84 12.04
CA ALA A 222 -40.06 -3.48 13.18
C ALA A 222 -39.03 -4.44 13.82
N PRO A 223 -38.88 -4.46 15.16
CA PRO A 223 -37.97 -5.39 15.80
C PRO A 223 -38.53 -6.81 15.71
N THR A 224 -37.86 -7.70 14.97
CA THR A 224 -38.00 -9.14 15.19
C THR A 224 -37.49 -9.45 16.60
N ARG A 225 -38.42 -9.78 17.49
CA ARG A 225 -38.09 -10.32 18.82
C ARG A 225 -37.29 -11.61 18.65
N TRP A 226 -36.04 -11.60 19.08
CA TRP A 226 -35.32 -12.82 19.41
C TRP A 226 -35.85 -13.30 20.77
N THR A 227 -36.72 -14.29 20.77
CA THR A 227 -36.99 -15.09 21.98
C THR A 227 -35.90 -16.15 22.11
N ARG A 228 -35.39 -16.31 23.33
CA ARG A 228 -34.46 -17.37 23.75
C ARG A 228 -35.06 -18.75 23.55
#